data_AF-A0A451AUW5-F1
#
_entry.id   AF-A0A451AUW5-F1
#
_cell.length_a   1.000
_cell.length_b   1.000
_cell.length_c   1.000
_cell.angle_alpha   90.00
_cell.angle_beta   90.00
_cell.angle_gamma   90.00
#
_symmetry.space_group_name_H-M   'P 1'
#
loop_
_entity.id
_entity.type
_entity.pdbx_description
1 polymer ?
#
loop_
_entity_poly.entity_id
_entity_poly.type
_entity_poly.pdbx_seq_one_letter_code
_entity_poly.pdbx_strand_id
1 'polypeptide(L)' 'MKVLLDTNVILDIALDRKPFVEYATLFFKIARQRMISLFMTATTVIRLYRKCSAISCRSVGYGPTPPDFR' A
#
# COMPACT_ATOMS: atom_id res chain seq x y z
N MET A 1 15.02 1.28 14.63
CA MET A 1 13.88 2.22 14.80
C MET A 1 12.61 1.56 14.26
N LYS A 2 11.45 1.76 14.91
CA LYS A 2 10.17 1.17 14.47
C LYS A 2 9.33 2.25 13.79
N VAL A 3 8.83 1.98 12.59
CA VAL A 3 8.04 2.94 11.81
C VAL A 3 6.72 2.27 11.41
N LEU A 4 5.61 2.91 11.75
CA LEU A 4 4.28 2.49 11.33
C LEU A 4 3.99 3.11 9.96
N LEU A 5 3.70 2.28 8.97
CA LEU A 5 3.33 2.72 7.63
C LEU A 5 1.84 3.00 7.56
N ASP A 6 1.51 4.18 7.02
CA ASP A 6 0.14 4.47 6.59
C ASP A 6 -0.15 3.87 5.21
N THR A 7 -1.43 3.66 4.93
CA THR A 7 -1.95 3.11 3.67
C THR A 7 -1.49 3.93 2.47
N ASN A 8 -1.38 5.26 2.61
CA ASN A 8 -1.06 6.15 1.50
C ASN A 8 0.37 5.94 0.97
N VAL A 9 1.34 5.65 1.85
CA VAL A 9 2.74 5.39 1.44
C VAL A 9 2.82 4.15 0.54
N ILE A 10 2.08 3.09 0.88
CA ILE A 10 2.01 1.89 0.03
C ILE A 10 1.27 2.20 -1.28
N LEU A 11 0.23 3.03 -1.22
CA LEU A 11 -0.51 3.44 -2.40
C LEU A 11 0.35 4.27 -3.37
N ASP A 12 1.23 5.13 -2.84
CA ASP A 12 2.13 5.94 -3.65
C ASP A 12 3.15 5.09 -4.41
N ILE A 13 3.60 3.99 -3.80
CA ILE A 13 4.42 2.97 -4.49
C ILE A 13 3.58 2.21 -5.53
N ALA A 14 2.40 1.73 -5.13
CA ALA A 14 1.54 0.91 -5.99
C ALA A 14 1.03 1.66 -7.23
N LEU A 15 0.87 2.98 -7.14
CA LEU A 15 0.34 3.84 -8.20
C LEU A 15 1.42 4.69 -8.89
N ASP A 16 2.71 4.46 -8.60
CA ASP A 16 3.85 5.24 -9.11
C ASP A 16 3.63 6.78 -9.00
N ARG A 17 3.11 7.22 -7.85
CA ARG A 17 2.77 8.64 -7.63
C ARG A 17 4.04 9.45 -7.39
N LYS A 18 4.45 10.19 -8.42
CA LYS A 18 5.57 11.15 -8.30
C LYS A 18 5.13 12.41 -7.53
N PRO A 19 6.01 12.99 -6.69
CA PRO A 19 7.37 12.54 -6.34
C PRO A 19 7.44 11.55 -5.16
N PHE A 20 6.30 11.23 -4.54
CA PHE A 20 6.23 10.45 -3.29
C PHE A 20 6.77 9.03 -3.40
N VAL A 21 6.68 8.42 -4.58
CA VAL A 21 7.22 7.09 -4.88
C VAL A 21 8.73 6.99 -4.61
N GLU A 22 9.50 8.06 -4.88
CA GLU A 22 10.96 8.04 -4.68
C GLU A 22 11.31 7.97 -3.20
N TYR A 23 10.64 8.78 -2.38
CA TYR A 23 10.80 8.78 -0.93
C TYR A 23 10.35 7.46 -0.32
N ALA A 24 9.20 6.94 -0.75
CA ALA A 24 8.67 5.68 -0.26
C ALA A 24 9.62 4.51 -0.60
N THR A 25 10.17 4.48 -1.82
CA THR A 25 11.15 3.46 -2.24
C THR A 25 12.44 3.53 -1.42
N LEU A 26 12.91 4.73 -1.08
CA LEU A 26 14.08 4.91 -0.21
C LEU A 26 13.84 4.32 1.19
N PHE A 27 12.66 4.56 1.78
CA PHE A 27 12.28 3.97 3.07
C PHE A 27 12.32 2.43 3.05
N PHE A 28 11.78 1.82 1.99
CA PHE A 28 11.83 0.36 1.82
C PHE A 28 13.25 -0.15 1.61
N LYS A 29 14.11 0.58 0.90
CA LYS A 29 15.52 0.22 0.72
C LYS A 29 16.29 0.21 2.05
N ILE A 30 16.05 1.21 2.90
CA ILE A 30 16.65 1.31 4.24
C ILE A 30 16.10 0.21 5.17
N ALA A 31 14.80 -0.07 5.10
CA ALA A 31 14.19 -1.16 5.85
C ALA A 31 14.76 -2.54 5.44
N ARG A 32 15.03 -2.74 4.13
CA ARG A 32 15.67 -3.96 3.61
C ARG A 32 17.08 -4.17 4.16
N GLN A 33 17.81 -3.08 4.43
CA GLN A 33 19.12 -3.11 5.10
C GLN A 33 19.01 -3.38 6.62
N ARG A 34 17.83 -3.77 7.13
CA ARG A 34 17.52 -4.01 8.55
C ARG A 34 17.77 -2.82 9.48
N MET A 35 17.91 -1.61 8.94
CA MET A 35 18.11 -0.39 9.74
C MET A 35 16.80 0.09 10.38
N ILE A 36 15.66 -0.20 9.75
CA ILE A 36 14.32 0.21 10.19
C ILE A 36 13.36 -0.97 10.08
N SER A 37 12.54 -1.17 11.11
CA SER A 37 11.43 -2.14 11.08
C SER A 37 10.15 -1.43 10.69
N LEU A 38 9.56 -1.82 9.55
CA LEU A 38 8.30 -1.32 9.05
C LEU A 38 7.15 -2.18 9.57
N PHE A 39 6.12 -1.54 10.11
CA PHE A 39 4.92 -2.21 10.60
C PHE A 39 3.70 -1.68 9.84
N MET A 40 2.71 -2.55 9.66
CA MET A 40 1.40 -2.18 9.14
C MET A 40 0.32 -2.87 9.96
N THR A 41 -0.82 -2.22 10.13
CA THR A 41 -1.97 -2.83 10.79
C THR A 41 -2.76 -3.69 9.80
N ALA A 42 -3.43 -4.73 10.30
CA ALA A 42 -4.32 -5.57 9.48
C ALA A 42 -5.44 -4.75 8.82
N THR A 43 -5.93 -3.71 9.51
CA THR A 43 -6.90 -2.76 8.95
C THR A 43 -6.37 -1.98 7.76
N THR A 44 -5.07 -1.63 7.76
CA THR A 44 -4.39 -0.98 6.62
C THR A 44 -4.28 -1.92 5.42
N VAL A 45 -4.01 -3.21 5.64
CA VAL A 45 -4.02 -4.23 4.55
C VAL A 45 -5.40 -4.31 3.89
N ILE A 46 -6.47 -4.42 4.67
CA ILE A 46 -7.84 -4.52 4.16
C ILE A 46 -8.23 -3.24 3.41
N ARG A 47 -7.86 -2.07 3.92
CA ARG A 47 -8.10 -0.78 3.26
C ARG A 47 -7.34 -0.66 1.94
N LEU A 48 -6.09 -1.13 1.90
CA LEU A 48 -5.28 -1.17 0.69
C LEU A 48 -5.96 -2.07 -0.35
N TYR A 49 -6.35 -3.29 0.03
CA TYR A 49 -7.05 -4.22 -0.85
C TYR A 49 -8.31 -3.59 -1.45
N ARG A 50 -9.19 -3.02 -0.60
CA ARG A 50 -10.42 -2.36 -1.10
C ARG A 50 -10.13 -1.19 -2.03
N LYS A 51 -9.10 -0.37 -1.75
CA LYS A 51 -8.70 0.73 -2.64
C LYS A 51 -8.15 0.21 -3.97
N CYS A 52 -7.25 -0.77 -3.95
CA CYS A 52 -6.68 -1.35 -5.16
C CYS A 52 -7.76 -2.03 -6.02
N SER A 53 -8.67 -2.79 -5.42
CA SER A 53 -9.83 -3.37 -6.12
C SER A 53 -10.72 -2.28 -6.72
N ALA A 54 -11.02 -1.20 -5.99
CA ALA A 54 -11.81 -0.10 -6.54
C ALA A 54 -11.12 0.60 -7.73
N ILE A 55 -9.79 0.74 -7.70
CA ILE A 55 -9.00 1.32 -8.80
C ILE A 55 -9.02 0.39 -10.02
N SER A 56 -8.79 -0.91 -9.81
CA SER A 56 -8.83 -1.92 -10.88
C SER A 56 -10.23 -2.11 -11.47
N CYS A 57 -11.27 -1.98 -10.65
CA CYS A 57 -12.66 -2.00 -11.08
C CYS A 57 -13.00 -0.78 -11.95
N ARG A 58 -12.45 0.39 -11.62
CA ARG A 58 -12.68 1.63 -12.39
C ARG A 58 -12.05 1.58 -13.79
N SER A 59 -10.97 0.82 -13.99
CA SER A 59 -10.37 0.60 -15.30
C SER A 59 -11.02 -0.52 -16.12
N VAL A 60 -11.81 -1.41 -15.51
CA VAL A 60 -12.37 -2.61 -16.16
C VAL A 60 -13.92 -2.62 -16.24
N GLY A 61 -14.61 -1.63 -15.67
CA GLY A 61 -16.07 -1.50 -15.81
C GLY A 61 -16.90 -2.52 -15.01
N TYR A 62 -16.27 -3.30 -14.12
CA TYR A 62 -16.94 -4.21 -13.19
C TYR A 62 -16.84 -3.66 -11.76
N GLY A 63 -17.95 -3.56 -11.03
CA GLY A 63 -18.00 -3.08 -9.65
C GLY A 63 -17.27 -4.00 -8.66
N PRO A 64 -16.82 -3.49 -7.50
CA PRO A 64 -15.98 -4.26 -6.58
C PRO A 64 -16.76 -5.41 -5.94
N THR A 65 -16.45 -6.65 -6.33
CA THR A 65 -16.84 -7.82 -5.55
C THR A 65 -16.02 -7.83 -4.25
N PRO A 66 -16.67 -7.87 -3.08
CA PRO A 66 -15.94 -8.00 -1.83
C PRO A 66 -15.20 -9.34 -1.81
N PRO A 67 -13.99 -9.40 -1.22
CA PRO A 67 -13.30 -10.66 -1.00
C PRO A 67 -14.12 -11.47 0.01
N ASP A 68 -14.54 -12.67 -0.39
CA ASP A 68 -15.18 -13.63 0.51
C ASP A 68 -14.07 -14.23 1.39
N PHE A 69 -13.89 -13.67 2.59
CA PHE A 69 -13.00 -14.21 3.61
C PHE A 69 -13.77 -15.19 4.50
N ARG A 70 -14.47 -16.16 3.88
CA ARG A 70 -14.91 -17.37 4.58
C ARG A 70 -13.75 -18.34 4.76
#